data_AF-A0A6H5JSS6-F1
#
_entry.id   AF-A0A6H5JSS6-F1
#
_cell.length_a   1.000
_cell.length_b   1.000
_cell.length_c   1.000
_cell.angle_alpha   90.00
_cell.angle_beta   90.00
_cell.angle_gamma   90.00
#
_symmetry.space_group_name_H-M   'P 1'
#
loop_
_entity.id
_entity.type
_entity.pdbx_description
1 polymer ?
#
loop_
_entity_poly.entity_id
_entity_poly.type
_entity_poly.pdbx_seq_one_letter_code
_entity_poly.pdbx_strand_id
1 'polypeptide(L)'
;MEAFMDDESVCTVAKDLVPRTPTAFQLENFAPGKRIRVTVTIGEEEVREARFTCPSRDQDQWKIATVSCNNHALTEKIKLWKRLTRVIGDVDCILHLGDQVYGDVEFGTKESGEDFESAWHASLTLLEPLQREDWDNHQEEVREFYRECYRTTWNMPFTAICLASAANYMICDDHEFTDDLGDEPDHHNPSTLAFYVATLAYQVYNEYQHQLLEDCDVTDLSIKPYYACKLSPRVGLFMTDNRVERSLHRAQGTKSSWENRTFMGPAQWDRVTEAFENDFDSCDVVLFGTPTPLVFLSQTYVYLKCTGAFVFLGFMYVFAAFCFVLF
;
A
#
# COMPACT_ATOMS: atom_id res chain seq x y z
N MET A 1 -3.05 20.06 13.99
CA MET A 1 -2.78 20.02 12.55
C MET A 1 -3.57 21.14 11.88
N GLU A 2 -2.95 21.86 10.96
CA GLU A 2 -3.54 22.97 10.21
C GLU A 2 -3.24 22.81 8.72
N ALA A 3 -4.24 23.03 7.86
CA ALA A 3 -4.12 22.95 6.41
C ALA A 3 -4.35 24.32 5.78
N PHE A 4 -3.54 24.63 4.79
CA PHE A 4 -3.50 25.91 4.09
C PHE A 4 -3.70 25.72 2.59
N MET A 5 -4.45 26.63 1.99
CA MET A 5 -4.69 26.73 0.55
C MET A 5 -4.49 28.18 0.14
N ASP A 6 -3.60 28.45 -0.83
CA ASP A 6 -3.22 29.82 -1.21
C ASP A 6 -2.79 30.69 -0.01
N ASP A 7 -2.05 30.07 0.94
CA ASP A 7 -1.58 30.65 2.21
C ASP A 7 -2.67 31.05 3.22
N GLU A 8 -3.94 30.76 2.93
CA GLU A 8 -5.05 30.91 3.87
C GLU A 8 -5.31 29.59 4.61
N SER A 9 -5.52 29.66 5.93
CA SER A 9 -5.92 28.50 6.73
C SER A 9 -7.34 28.09 6.37
N VAL A 10 -7.52 26.84 5.95
CA VAL A 10 -8.81 26.32 5.48
C VAL A 10 -9.35 25.17 6.34
N CYS A 11 -8.50 24.53 7.14
CA CYS A 11 -8.91 23.46 8.03
C CYS A 11 -7.96 23.34 9.23
N THR A 12 -8.51 23.16 10.43
CA THR A 12 -7.74 22.90 11.64
C THR A 12 -8.34 21.71 12.38
N VAL A 13 -7.51 20.74 12.72
CA VAL A 13 -7.91 19.51 13.43
C VAL A 13 -6.93 19.25 14.58
N ALA A 14 -7.47 18.85 15.73
CA ALA A 14 -6.70 18.42 16.89
C ALA A 14 -7.15 17.02 17.31
N LYS A 15 -6.19 16.15 17.64
CA LYS A 15 -6.41 14.82 18.19
C LYS A 15 -5.34 14.55 19.25
N ASP A 16 -5.71 13.82 20.30
CA ASP A 16 -4.73 13.24 21.21
C ASP A 16 -3.97 12.12 20.49
N LEU A 17 -2.65 12.13 20.64
CA LEU A 17 -1.77 11.16 19.99
C LEU A 17 -1.23 10.18 21.02
N VAL A 18 -1.27 8.89 20.68
CA VAL A 18 -0.57 7.86 21.44
C VAL A 18 0.82 7.70 20.83
N PRO A 19 1.91 7.80 21.63
CA PRO A 19 3.25 7.61 21.11
C PRO A 19 3.39 6.29 20.34
N ARG A 20 4.13 6.32 19.23
CA ARG A 20 4.44 5.16 18.38
C ARG A 20 3.24 4.48 17.70
N THR A 21 2.04 5.06 17.82
CA THR A 21 0.82 4.56 17.16
C THR A 21 0.50 5.48 15.98
N PRO A 22 0.24 4.96 14.77
CA PRO A 22 -0.16 5.79 13.65
C PRO A 22 -1.51 6.45 13.92
N THR A 23 -1.74 7.64 13.38
CA THR A 23 -3.00 8.38 13.52
C THR A 23 -3.39 9.00 12.20
N ALA A 24 -4.54 8.59 11.67
CA ALA A 24 -5.14 9.19 10.48
C ALA A 24 -5.92 10.47 10.82
N PHE A 25 -5.87 11.43 9.89
CA PHE A 25 -6.67 12.65 9.95
C PHE A 25 -7.42 12.83 8.64
N GLN A 26 -8.72 13.07 8.74
CA GLN A 26 -9.53 13.49 7.60
C GLN A 26 -9.51 15.01 7.50
N LEU A 27 -9.18 15.49 6.31
CA LEU A 27 -9.17 16.90 5.95
C LEU A 27 -10.12 17.12 4.79
N GLU A 28 -10.96 18.15 4.87
CA GLU A 28 -12.04 18.39 3.92
C GLU A 28 -12.03 19.82 3.39
N ASN A 29 -12.90 20.08 2.40
CA ASN A 29 -13.16 21.41 1.82
C ASN A 29 -11.99 22.02 1.04
N PHE A 30 -11.14 21.17 0.46
CA PHE A 30 -10.12 21.62 -0.48
C PHE A 30 -10.70 21.88 -1.87
N ALA A 31 -10.25 22.97 -2.51
CA ALA A 31 -10.64 23.23 -3.89
C ALA A 31 -9.83 22.33 -4.85
N PRO A 32 -10.47 21.79 -5.92
CA PRO A 32 -9.79 20.98 -6.92
C PRO A 32 -8.62 21.71 -7.59
N GLY A 33 -7.53 20.99 -7.89
CA GLY A 33 -6.34 21.54 -8.55
C GLY A 33 -5.48 22.48 -7.69
N LYS A 34 -5.83 22.68 -6.41
CA LYS A 34 -5.06 23.54 -5.51
C LYS A 34 -3.97 22.76 -4.80
N ARG A 35 -2.84 23.44 -4.59
CA ARG A 35 -1.76 22.95 -3.76
C ARG A 35 -2.08 23.22 -2.30
N ILE A 36 -2.08 22.16 -1.51
CA ILE A 36 -2.34 22.18 -0.08
C ILE A 36 -1.00 22.07 0.64
N ARG A 37 -0.87 22.86 1.70
CA ARG A 37 0.23 22.73 2.68
C ARG A 37 -0.39 22.36 4.01
N VAL A 38 0.10 21.31 4.65
CA VAL A 38 -0.38 20.85 5.96
C VAL A 38 0.76 20.95 6.94
N THR A 39 0.52 21.58 8.09
CA THR A 39 1.46 21.60 9.22
C THR A 39 0.91 20.76 10.37
N VAL A 40 1.78 19.93 10.94
CA VAL A 40 1.48 19.10 12.10
C VAL A 40 2.38 19.56 13.23
N THR A 41 1.78 20.16 14.25
CA THR A 41 2.47 20.51 15.50
C THR A 41 2.30 19.38 16.50
N ILE A 42 3.40 18.84 17.01
CA ILE A 42 3.47 17.78 18.01
C ILE A 42 4.09 18.38 19.28
N GLY A 43 3.34 18.38 20.37
CA GLY A 43 3.76 19.06 21.60
C GLY A 43 3.88 20.58 21.39
N GLU A 44 4.85 21.20 22.05
CA GLU A 44 5.04 22.66 22.02
C GLU A 44 5.99 23.14 20.91
N GLU A 45 6.83 22.26 20.35
CA GLU A 45 7.98 22.70 19.53
C GLU A 45 8.15 21.96 18.20
N GLU A 46 7.67 20.72 18.06
CA GLU A 46 7.92 19.94 16.85
C GLU A 46 6.89 20.27 15.77
N VAL A 47 7.34 20.83 14.65
CA VAL A 47 6.50 21.10 13.49
C VAL A 47 6.97 20.28 12.30
N ARG A 48 6.06 19.47 11.75
CA ARG A 48 6.22 18.74 10.49
C ARG A 48 5.37 19.38 9.41
N GLU A 49 5.79 19.27 8.16
CA GLU A 49 5.05 19.82 7.01
C GLU A 49 4.89 18.77 5.91
N ALA A 50 3.70 18.73 5.32
CA ALA A 50 3.37 17.99 4.12
C ALA A 50 2.81 18.95 3.05
N ARG A 51 2.97 18.60 1.78
CA ARG A 51 2.43 19.36 0.64
C ARG A 51 1.91 18.41 -0.42
N PHE A 52 0.71 18.62 -0.92
CA PHE A 52 0.16 17.81 -2.01
C PHE A 52 -0.79 18.66 -2.86
N THR A 53 -1.15 18.16 -4.04
CA THR A 53 -2.11 18.82 -4.92
C THR A 53 -3.42 18.03 -4.91
N CYS A 54 -4.54 18.70 -4.68
CA CYS A 54 -5.84 18.06 -4.87
C CYS A 54 -6.09 17.82 -6.36
N PRO A 55 -6.56 16.63 -6.76
CA PRO A 55 -6.95 16.38 -8.15
C PRO A 55 -7.93 17.44 -8.68
N SER A 56 -7.78 17.85 -9.94
CA SER A 56 -8.76 18.72 -10.60
C SER A 56 -9.70 17.92 -11.50
N ARG A 57 -10.97 18.34 -11.58
CA ARG A 57 -11.93 17.78 -12.56
C ARG A 57 -11.53 18.08 -13.99
N ASP A 58 -10.86 19.21 -14.20
CA ASP A 58 -10.44 19.69 -15.52
C ASP A 58 -9.01 19.27 -15.86
N GLN A 59 -8.41 18.38 -15.06
CA GLN A 59 -7.06 17.89 -15.29
C GLN A 59 -7.00 17.03 -16.55
N ASP A 60 -6.28 17.54 -17.56
CA ASP A 60 -6.11 16.90 -18.86
C ASP A 60 -4.89 15.98 -18.91
N GLN A 61 -3.90 16.21 -18.03
CA GLN A 61 -2.68 15.40 -17.93
C GLN A 61 -2.44 14.94 -16.50
N TRP A 62 -2.09 13.66 -16.37
CA TRP A 62 -1.71 13.03 -15.11
C TRP A 62 -0.24 12.61 -15.15
N LYS A 63 0.51 12.99 -14.13
CA LYS A 63 1.88 12.57 -13.86
C LYS A 63 1.87 11.67 -12.64
N ILE A 64 1.88 10.38 -12.90
CA ILE A 64 1.75 9.35 -11.86
C ILE A 64 3.11 8.69 -11.67
N ALA A 65 3.61 8.69 -10.44
CA ALA A 65 4.76 7.88 -10.06
C ALA A 65 4.28 6.51 -9.60
N THR A 66 5.09 5.49 -9.86
CA THR A 66 4.72 4.10 -9.56
C THR A 66 5.90 3.42 -8.87
N VAL A 67 5.66 2.83 -7.71
CA VAL A 67 6.70 2.20 -6.89
C VAL A 67 6.20 0.87 -6.34
N SER A 68 7.11 -0.09 -6.22
CA SER A 68 6.91 -1.37 -5.56
C SER A 68 8.28 -1.86 -5.07
N CYS A 69 8.28 -2.93 -4.27
CA CYS A 69 9.49 -3.60 -3.80
C CYS A 69 10.46 -2.63 -3.11
N ASN A 70 9.98 -1.97 -2.05
CA ASN A 70 10.72 -0.99 -1.26
C ASN A 70 11.79 -1.64 -0.33
N ASN A 71 12.46 -2.68 -0.80
CA ASN A 71 13.55 -3.31 -0.06
C ASN A 71 14.69 -2.31 0.09
N HIS A 72 15.04 -1.96 1.33
CA HIS A 72 15.99 -0.89 1.59
C HIS A 72 17.34 -1.10 0.88
N ALA A 73 17.89 -2.32 0.93
CA ALA A 73 19.17 -2.63 0.30
C ALA A 73 19.13 -2.42 -1.22
N LEU A 74 17.99 -2.72 -1.86
CA LEU A 74 17.79 -2.51 -3.30
C LEU A 74 17.53 -1.04 -3.63
N THR A 75 16.62 -0.38 -2.90
CA THR A 75 16.21 1.00 -3.18
C THR A 75 17.32 2.01 -2.89
N GLU A 76 18.17 1.76 -1.89
CA GLU A 76 19.35 2.58 -1.63
C GLU A 76 20.38 2.46 -2.76
N LYS A 77 20.65 1.25 -3.25
CA LYS A 77 21.60 1.00 -4.34
C LYS A 77 21.24 1.77 -5.61
N ILE A 78 19.96 1.82 -5.97
CA ILE A 78 19.48 2.59 -7.13
C ILE A 78 19.12 4.05 -6.78
N LYS A 79 19.20 4.42 -5.50
CA LYS A 79 18.82 5.72 -4.96
C LYS A 79 17.38 6.11 -5.35
N LEU A 80 16.44 5.17 -5.28
CA LEU A 80 15.06 5.32 -5.76
C LEU A 80 14.40 6.58 -5.21
N TRP A 81 14.20 6.64 -3.89
CA TRP A 81 13.54 7.75 -3.21
C TRP A 81 14.27 9.07 -3.40
N LYS A 82 15.61 9.07 -3.33
CA LYS A 82 16.42 10.27 -3.58
C LYS A 82 16.27 10.82 -5.01
N ARG A 83 15.98 9.95 -5.99
CA ARG A 83 15.68 10.39 -7.36
C ARG A 83 14.25 10.90 -7.46
N LEU A 84 13.30 10.21 -6.83
CA LEU A 84 11.89 10.61 -6.82
C LEU A 84 11.69 11.99 -6.18
N THR A 85 12.42 12.34 -5.11
CA THR A 85 12.34 13.68 -4.50
C THR A 85 12.67 14.84 -5.45
N ARG A 86 13.34 14.58 -6.58
CA ARG A 86 13.65 15.62 -7.58
C ARG A 86 12.45 16.00 -8.44
N VAL A 87 11.46 15.12 -8.54
CA VAL A 87 10.28 15.29 -9.39
C VAL A 87 8.97 15.19 -8.62
N ILE A 88 9.00 14.82 -7.34
CA ILE A 88 7.77 14.57 -6.56
C ILE A 88 6.85 15.78 -6.47
N GLY A 89 7.41 17.00 -6.49
CA GLY A 89 6.60 18.22 -6.52
C GLY A 89 5.83 18.46 -7.82
N ASP A 90 6.15 17.71 -8.88
CA ASP A 90 5.48 17.72 -10.18
C ASP A 90 4.61 16.47 -10.41
N VAL A 91 4.55 15.55 -9.45
CA VAL A 91 3.76 14.31 -9.52
C VAL A 91 2.41 14.55 -8.85
N ASP A 92 1.33 14.08 -9.47
CA ASP A 92 -0.03 14.21 -8.94
C ASP A 92 -0.30 13.19 -7.83
N CYS A 93 0.14 11.95 -8.05
CA CYS A 93 0.06 10.88 -7.05
C CYS A 93 1.12 9.80 -7.25
N ILE A 94 1.36 9.03 -6.20
CA ILE A 94 2.17 7.82 -6.21
C ILE A 94 1.25 6.60 -6.09
N LEU A 95 1.40 5.65 -7.00
CA LEU A 95 0.80 4.33 -6.91
C LEU A 95 1.83 3.36 -6.34
N HIS A 96 1.50 2.77 -5.20
CA HIS A 96 2.31 1.82 -4.46
C HIS A 96 1.74 0.42 -4.69
N LEU A 97 2.40 -0.37 -5.53
CA LEU A 97 1.94 -1.69 -5.98
C LEU A 97 2.51 -2.82 -5.11
N GLY A 98 2.44 -2.68 -3.78
CA GLY A 98 2.92 -3.73 -2.88
C GLY A 98 4.38 -3.64 -2.45
N ASP A 99 4.74 -4.40 -1.41
CA ASP A 99 6.06 -4.45 -0.78
C ASP A 99 6.57 -3.07 -0.32
N GLN A 100 5.73 -2.29 0.35
CA GLN A 100 6.11 -0.99 0.89
C GLN A 100 7.04 -1.10 2.09
N VAL A 101 6.95 -2.22 2.80
CA VAL A 101 7.83 -2.67 3.87
C VAL A 101 8.19 -4.14 3.61
N TYR A 102 9.25 -4.61 4.28
CA TYR A 102 9.67 -6.02 4.24
C TYR A 102 9.65 -6.54 5.68
N GLY A 103 8.51 -7.10 6.09
CA GLY A 103 8.31 -7.67 7.42
C GLY A 103 9.12 -8.94 7.66
N ASP A 104 9.65 -9.55 6.62
CA ASP A 104 10.27 -10.88 6.61
C ASP A 104 11.77 -10.88 6.31
N VAL A 105 12.30 -9.77 5.82
CA VAL A 105 13.73 -9.57 5.58
C VAL A 105 14.33 -8.73 6.72
N GLU A 106 15.54 -9.09 7.15
CA GLU A 106 16.29 -8.30 8.14
C GLU A 106 16.46 -6.86 7.66
N PHE A 107 16.20 -5.90 8.55
CA PHE A 107 16.17 -4.48 8.21
C PHE A 107 17.05 -3.66 9.14
N GLY A 108 18.14 -3.09 8.62
CA GLY A 108 18.97 -2.18 9.41
C GLY A 108 20.24 -1.80 8.68
N THR A 109 20.72 -0.58 8.91
CA THR A 109 22.09 -0.25 8.52
C THR A 109 23.02 -0.99 9.47
N LYS A 110 24.03 -1.68 8.93
CA LYS A 110 25.15 -2.26 9.72
C LYS A 110 25.87 -1.23 10.63
N GLU A 111 25.50 0.05 10.55
CA GLU A 111 26.08 1.14 11.33
C GLU A 111 25.65 1.14 12.80
N SER A 112 24.50 0.55 13.17
CA SER A 112 24.07 0.45 14.59
C SER A 112 24.68 -0.74 15.33
N GLY A 113 25.23 -1.74 14.63
CA GLY A 113 25.84 -2.92 15.24
C GLY A 113 24.85 -3.90 15.91
N GLU A 114 23.55 -3.68 15.75
CA GLU A 114 22.49 -4.59 16.18
C GLU A 114 21.87 -5.22 14.93
N ASP A 115 22.00 -6.54 14.78
CA ASP A 115 21.29 -7.29 13.74
C ASP A 115 19.80 -7.22 14.07
N PHE A 116 19.03 -6.51 13.24
CA PHE A 116 17.58 -6.44 13.41
C PHE A 116 16.95 -7.66 12.76
N GLU A 117 16.46 -8.58 13.61
CA GLU A 117 15.65 -9.72 13.19
C GLU A 117 14.39 -9.20 12.47
N SER A 118 13.98 -9.83 11.37
CA SER A 118 12.76 -9.42 10.67
C SER A 118 11.53 -9.58 11.58
N ALA A 119 10.48 -8.78 11.33
CA ALA A 119 9.27 -8.83 12.14
C ALA A 119 8.63 -10.22 12.16
N TRP A 120 8.62 -10.90 11.01
CA TRP A 120 8.19 -12.28 10.87
C TRP A 120 9.03 -13.22 11.72
N HIS A 121 10.37 -13.17 11.57
CA HIS A 121 11.24 -14.09 12.30
C HIS A 121 11.16 -13.86 13.82
N ALA A 122 11.18 -12.60 14.28
CA ALA A 122 11.01 -12.25 15.69
C ALA A 122 9.67 -12.76 16.27
N SER A 123 8.59 -12.69 15.47
CA SER A 123 7.27 -13.22 15.83
C SER A 123 7.27 -14.74 16.00
N LEU A 124 7.89 -15.46 15.06
CA LEU A 124 8.03 -16.92 15.14
C LEU A 124 8.91 -17.33 16.33
N THR A 125 10.07 -16.70 16.50
CA THR A 125 10.98 -16.92 17.63
C THR A 125 10.27 -16.73 18.98
N LEU A 126 9.39 -15.73 19.09
CA LEU A 126 8.60 -15.47 20.29
C LEU A 126 7.53 -16.55 20.55
N LEU A 127 6.83 -17.00 19.51
CA LEU A 127 5.60 -17.79 19.64
C LEU A 127 5.78 -19.30 19.47
N GLU A 128 6.78 -19.77 18.71
CA GLU A 128 7.03 -21.19 18.45
C GLU A 128 7.19 -22.06 19.72
N PRO A 129 7.84 -21.59 20.80
CA PRO A 129 7.97 -22.37 22.03
C PRO A 129 6.66 -22.48 22.83
N LEU A 130 5.65 -21.66 22.51
CA LEU A 130 4.42 -21.52 23.28
C LEU A 130 3.31 -22.44 22.78
N GLN A 131 2.35 -22.76 23.65
CA GLN A 131 1.12 -23.41 23.22
C GLN A 131 0.18 -22.39 22.57
N ARG A 132 -0.75 -22.87 21.72
CA ARG A 132 -1.67 -22.01 20.94
C ARG A 132 -2.47 -21.06 21.83
N GLU A 133 -2.87 -21.54 23.00
CA GLU A 133 -3.67 -20.82 23.99
C GLU A 133 -2.93 -19.64 24.61
N ASP A 134 -1.60 -19.64 24.53
CA ASP A 134 -0.75 -18.58 25.09
C ASP A 134 -0.40 -17.49 24.05
N TRP A 135 -0.69 -17.69 22.77
CA TRP A 135 -0.31 -16.73 21.71
C TRP A 135 -0.98 -15.37 21.86
N ASP A 136 -2.22 -15.33 22.33
CA ASP A 136 -3.00 -14.10 22.48
C ASP A 136 -2.40 -13.16 23.55
N ASN A 137 -1.59 -13.70 24.47
CA ASN A 137 -0.85 -12.92 25.48
C ASN A 137 0.28 -12.08 24.88
N HIS A 138 0.69 -12.38 23.65
CA HIS A 138 1.83 -11.75 22.95
C HIS A 138 1.41 -11.03 21.66
N GLN A 139 0.11 -10.82 21.46
CA GLN A 139 -0.40 -10.17 20.25
C GLN A 139 0.17 -8.76 20.04
N GLU A 140 0.40 -8.02 21.13
CA GLU A 140 0.88 -6.64 21.06
C GLU A 140 2.36 -6.58 20.71
N GLU A 141 3.17 -7.49 21.24
CA GLU A 141 4.58 -7.63 20.87
C GLU A 141 4.74 -7.96 19.38
N VAL A 142 3.94 -8.89 18.86
CA VAL A 142 3.94 -9.23 17.43
C VAL A 142 3.56 -8.02 16.58
N ARG A 143 2.47 -7.31 16.92
CA ARG A 143 2.09 -6.09 16.20
C ARG A 143 3.21 -5.05 16.24
N GLU A 144 3.83 -4.85 17.39
CA GLU A 144 4.91 -3.87 17.55
C GLU A 144 6.14 -4.19 16.69
N PHE A 145 6.47 -5.47 16.45
CA PHE A 145 7.52 -5.85 15.48
C PHE A 145 7.21 -5.32 14.07
N TYR A 146 5.96 -5.49 13.61
CA TYR A 146 5.53 -4.98 12.30
C TYR A 146 5.44 -3.45 12.29
N ARG A 147 4.92 -2.82 13.36
CA ARG A 147 4.86 -1.35 13.44
C ARG A 147 6.26 -0.74 13.38
N GLU A 148 7.25 -1.37 14.00
CA GLU A 148 8.64 -0.92 13.87
C GLU A 148 9.11 -0.99 12.43
N CYS A 149 8.86 -2.09 11.71
CA CYS A 149 9.20 -2.20 10.28
C CYS A 149 8.64 -1.04 9.44
N TYR A 150 7.36 -0.69 9.64
CA TYR A 150 6.75 0.49 9.02
C TYR A 150 7.44 1.79 9.43
N ARG A 151 7.62 2.04 10.73
CA ARG A 151 8.25 3.27 11.23
C ARG A 151 9.67 3.42 10.72
N THR A 152 10.48 2.37 10.72
CA THR A 152 11.85 2.44 10.24
C THR A 152 11.87 2.75 8.74
N THR A 153 11.03 2.09 7.95
CA THR A 153 10.98 2.27 6.48
C THR A 153 10.44 3.65 6.09
N TRP A 154 9.34 4.09 6.69
CA TRP A 154 8.65 5.32 6.31
C TRP A 154 9.35 6.58 6.85
N ASN A 155 10.12 6.46 7.95
CA ASN A 155 10.94 7.57 8.45
C ASN A 155 12.29 7.72 7.73
N MET A 156 12.61 6.87 6.75
CA MET A 156 13.79 7.11 5.92
C MET A 156 13.70 8.47 5.24
N PRO A 157 14.75 9.32 5.27
CA PRO A 157 14.60 10.74 4.95
C PRO A 157 13.97 11.02 3.58
N PHE A 158 14.38 10.31 2.53
CA PHE A 158 13.83 10.54 1.19
C PHE A 158 12.45 9.88 0.99
N THR A 159 12.18 8.77 1.67
CA THR A 159 10.86 8.12 1.67
C THR A 159 9.84 9.03 2.33
N ALA A 160 10.14 9.52 3.54
CA ALA A 160 9.29 10.46 4.28
C ALA A 160 8.98 11.72 3.46
N ILE A 161 9.98 12.31 2.79
CA ILE A 161 9.77 13.47 1.91
C ILE A 161 8.78 13.12 0.80
N CYS A 162 8.96 11.98 0.11
CA CYS A 162 8.08 11.60 -0.99
C CYS A 162 6.64 11.35 -0.53
N LEU A 163 6.45 10.57 0.53
CA LEU A 163 5.14 10.27 1.10
C LEU A 163 4.41 11.54 1.56
N ALA A 164 5.14 12.52 2.10
CA ALA A 164 4.57 13.81 2.51
C ALA A 164 4.35 14.80 1.35
N SER A 165 4.77 14.49 0.13
CA SER A 165 4.80 15.42 -1.01
C SER A 165 3.76 15.14 -2.11
N ALA A 166 3.03 14.04 -2.03
CA ALA A 166 2.01 13.65 -3.02
C ALA A 166 0.90 12.81 -2.37
N ALA A 167 -0.23 12.66 -3.06
CA ALA A 167 -1.22 11.66 -2.69
C ALA A 167 -0.66 10.26 -2.94
N ASN A 168 -0.85 9.32 -2.01
CA ASN A 168 -0.34 7.96 -2.12
C ASN A 168 -1.52 6.99 -2.13
N TYR A 169 -1.60 6.15 -3.17
CA TYR A 169 -2.57 5.06 -3.28
C TYR A 169 -1.81 3.75 -3.14
N MET A 170 -2.09 3.00 -2.08
CA MET A 170 -1.32 1.83 -1.71
C MET A 170 -2.17 0.57 -1.74
N ILE A 171 -1.51 -0.56 -1.98
CA ILE A 171 -2.03 -1.92 -1.84
C ILE A 171 -0.90 -2.78 -1.27
N CYS A 172 -1.23 -3.78 -0.44
CA CYS A 172 -0.25 -4.75 0.05
C CYS A 172 0.16 -5.77 -1.02
N ASP A 173 1.32 -6.39 -0.80
CA ASP A 173 1.76 -7.67 -1.37
C ASP A 173 2.23 -8.58 -0.22
N ASP A 174 3.06 -9.58 -0.51
CA ASP A 174 3.48 -10.60 0.43
C ASP A 174 4.48 -10.09 1.46
N HIS A 175 5.45 -9.27 1.08
CA HIS A 175 6.48 -8.82 2.03
C HIS A 175 5.97 -7.83 3.09
N GLU A 176 4.74 -7.32 3.00
CA GLU A 176 4.07 -6.71 4.16
C GLU A 176 3.92 -7.69 5.34
N PHE A 177 3.93 -8.99 5.06
CA PHE A 177 3.66 -10.08 6.00
C PHE A 177 4.83 -11.08 6.06
N THR A 178 4.99 -11.86 5.00
CA THR A 178 5.95 -12.94 4.80
C THR A 178 6.03 -13.27 3.31
N ASP A 179 7.23 -13.59 2.81
CA ASP A 179 7.47 -14.03 1.43
C ASP A 179 6.43 -15.09 1.01
N ASP A 180 5.93 -14.97 -0.22
CA ASP A 180 4.97 -15.91 -0.80
C ASP A 180 3.65 -16.08 0.02
N LEU A 181 3.19 -15.03 0.72
CA LEU A 181 1.91 -15.08 1.43
C LEU A 181 0.78 -15.59 0.50
N GLY A 182 0.04 -16.58 1.00
CA GLY A 182 -1.07 -17.23 0.28
C GLY A 182 -0.69 -18.38 -0.64
N ASP A 183 0.59 -18.68 -0.84
CA ASP A 183 1.03 -19.85 -1.61
C ASP A 183 1.13 -21.14 -0.77
N GLU A 184 1.43 -21.03 0.52
CA GLU A 184 1.52 -22.18 1.44
C GLU A 184 0.17 -22.55 2.12
N PRO A 185 -0.06 -23.84 2.42
CA PRO A 185 -1.25 -24.30 3.15
C PRO A 185 -1.47 -23.62 4.50
N ASP A 186 -0.38 -23.34 5.21
CA ASP A 186 -0.44 -22.76 6.54
C ASP A 186 -0.94 -21.31 6.50
N HIS A 187 -0.71 -20.57 5.40
CA HIS A 187 -1.18 -19.20 5.22
C HIS A 187 -2.72 -19.07 5.18
N HIS A 188 -3.47 -20.16 5.04
CA HIS A 188 -4.94 -20.16 5.06
C HIS A 188 -5.53 -21.13 6.08
N ASN A 189 -4.73 -21.63 7.02
CA ASN A 189 -5.20 -22.49 8.10
C ASN A 189 -5.17 -21.76 9.47
N PRO A 190 -6.34 -21.39 10.04
CA PRO A 190 -6.43 -20.66 11.31
C PRO A 190 -5.80 -21.33 12.53
N SER A 191 -5.48 -22.63 12.45
CA SER A 191 -4.81 -23.34 13.55
C SER A 191 -3.29 -23.21 13.53
N THR A 192 -2.69 -22.58 12.51
CA THR A 192 -1.24 -22.52 12.33
C THR A 192 -0.67 -21.22 12.87
N LEU A 193 0.62 -21.26 13.23
CA LEU A 193 1.34 -20.08 13.70
C LEU A 193 1.49 -19.04 12.59
N ALA A 194 1.79 -19.49 11.36
CA ALA A 194 1.93 -18.61 10.21
C ALA A 194 0.66 -17.78 9.94
N PHE A 195 -0.52 -18.42 9.95
CA PHE A 195 -1.79 -17.71 9.80
C PHE A 195 -2.01 -16.68 10.91
N TYR A 196 -1.68 -17.05 12.16
CA TYR A 196 -1.87 -16.17 13.31
C TYR A 196 -0.98 -14.92 13.23
N VAL A 197 0.30 -15.09 12.92
CA VAL A 197 1.23 -13.95 12.74
C VAL A 197 0.79 -13.08 11.56
N ALA A 198 0.45 -13.68 10.41
CA ALA A 198 -0.04 -12.93 9.24
C ALA A 198 -1.33 -12.14 9.54
N THR A 199 -2.20 -12.67 10.40
CA THR A 199 -3.41 -11.97 10.85
C THR A 199 -3.08 -10.71 11.66
N LEU A 200 -2.10 -10.78 12.57
CA LEU A 200 -1.68 -9.63 13.35
C LEU A 200 -0.94 -8.60 12.49
N ALA A 201 -0.11 -9.05 11.56
CA ALA A 201 0.53 -8.20 10.56
C ALA A 201 -0.51 -7.50 9.66
N TYR A 202 -1.63 -8.15 9.34
CA TYR A 202 -2.75 -7.55 8.61
C TYR A 202 -3.44 -6.41 9.36
N GLN A 203 -3.59 -6.53 10.68
CA GLN A 203 -4.06 -5.40 11.49
C GLN A 203 -3.09 -4.22 11.41
N VAL A 204 -1.78 -4.47 11.42
CA VAL A 204 -0.78 -3.40 11.29
C VAL A 204 -0.77 -2.79 9.87
N TYR A 205 -0.99 -3.60 8.82
CA TYR A 205 -1.24 -3.07 7.49
C TYR A 205 -2.46 -2.13 7.48
N ASN A 206 -3.56 -2.50 8.15
CA ASN A 206 -4.72 -1.63 8.25
C ASN A 206 -4.41 -0.33 9.00
N GLU A 207 -3.60 -0.42 10.05
CA GLU A 207 -3.11 0.74 10.81
C GLU A 207 -2.19 1.66 9.99
N TYR A 208 -1.41 1.18 9.03
CA TYR A 208 -0.46 2.05 8.31
C TYR A 208 -0.88 2.42 6.90
N GLN A 209 -1.64 1.56 6.22
CA GLN A 209 -2.03 1.75 4.82
C GLN A 209 -3.54 1.88 4.66
N HIS A 210 -4.35 0.90 5.11
CA HIS A 210 -5.80 0.91 4.81
C HIS A 210 -6.53 2.10 5.44
N GLN A 211 -6.21 2.48 6.68
CA GLN A 211 -6.86 3.62 7.33
C GLN A 211 -6.60 4.98 6.64
N LEU A 212 -5.65 5.04 5.69
CA LEU A 212 -5.41 6.23 4.88
C LEU A 212 -6.39 6.34 3.70
N LEU A 213 -7.07 5.25 3.36
CA LEU A 213 -8.10 5.20 2.32
C LEU A 213 -9.48 5.55 2.88
N GLU A 214 -9.84 4.96 4.02
CA GLU A 214 -11.13 5.14 4.68
C GLU A 214 -11.04 4.93 6.20
N ASP A 215 -11.98 5.53 6.93
CA ASP A 215 -12.14 5.24 8.36
C ASP A 215 -12.53 3.76 8.54
N CYS A 216 -11.73 3.03 9.31
CA CYS A 216 -11.93 1.60 9.52
C CYS A 216 -11.59 1.18 10.96
N ASP A 217 -12.18 0.07 11.41
CA ASP A 217 -11.70 -0.65 12.59
C ASP A 217 -10.51 -1.52 12.15
N VAL A 218 -9.30 -1.10 12.50
CA VAL A 218 -8.07 -1.81 12.11
C VAL A 218 -8.01 -3.27 12.60
N THR A 219 -8.85 -3.63 13.57
CA THR A 219 -8.96 -5.00 14.08
C THR A 219 -9.92 -5.89 13.28
N ASP A 220 -10.73 -5.30 12.39
CA ASP A 220 -11.66 -6.03 11.53
C ASP A 220 -10.93 -6.76 10.39
N LEU A 221 -10.84 -8.08 10.53
CA LEU A 221 -10.21 -8.97 9.56
C LEU A 221 -11.08 -9.27 8.33
N SER A 222 -12.24 -8.63 8.20
CA SER A 222 -13.10 -8.73 7.01
C SER A 222 -12.88 -7.58 6.01
N ILE A 223 -12.14 -6.54 6.42
CA ILE A 223 -11.72 -5.43 5.56
C ILE A 223 -11.05 -5.98 4.32
N LYS A 224 -11.35 -5.40 3.16
CA LYS A 224 -10.81 -5.82 1.86
C LYS A 224 -9.71 -4.85 1.42
N PRO A 225 -8.47 -5.32 1.15
CA PRO A 225 -7.39 -4.43 0.75
C PRO A 225 -7.61 -3.85 -0.65
N TYR A 226 -8.30 -4.59 -1.53
CA TYR A 226 -8.63 -4.13 -2.87
C TYR A 226 -9.65 -3.00 -2.84
N TYR A 227 -9.55 -2.06 -3.78
CA TYR A 227 -10.51 -0.96 -3.90
C TYR A 227 -10.59 -0.40 -5.31
N ALA A 228 -11.66 0.34 -5.55
CA ALA A 228 -11.86 1.12 -6.75
C ALA A 228 -12.20 2.57 -6.39
N CYS A 229 -11.57 3.53 -7.04
CA CYS A 229 -11.85 4.94 -6.86
C CYS A 229 -11.64 5.74 -8.16
N LYS A 230 -12.20 6.95 -8.22
CA LYS A 230 -11.92 7.90 -9.29
C LYS A 230 -10.84 8.86 -8.85
N LEU A 231 -9.75 8.95 -9.61
CA LEU A 231 -8.75 10.00 -9.47
C LEU A 231 -9.27 11.32 -10.05
N SER A 232 -10.08 11.23 -11.11
CA SER A 232 -10.84 12.34 -11.70
C SER A 232 -12.14 11.80 -12.33
N PRO A 233 -13.06 12.65 -12.80
CA PRO A 233 -14.21 12.18 -13.56
C PRO A 233 -13.85 11.31 -14.77
N ARG A 234 -12.64 11.47 -15.32
CA ARG A 234 -12.15 10.80 -16.54
C ARG A 234 -11.16 9.67 -16.28
N VAL A 235 -10.65 9.53 -15.05
CA VAL A 235 -9.61 8.54 -14.70
C VAL A 235 -10.07 7.72 -13.49
N GLY A 236 -10.30 6.43 -13.73
CA GLY A 236 -10.56 5.42 -12.71
C GLY A 236 -9.27 4.73 -12.25
N LEU A 237 -9.27 4.20 -11.04
CA LEU A 237 -8.21 3.38 -10.46
C LEU A 237 -8.85 2.17 -9.78
N PHE A 238 -8.40 0.97 -10.14
CA PHE A 238 -8.69 -0.26 -9.43
C PHE A 238 -7.38 -0.85 -8.92
N MET A 239 -7.28 -1.09 -7.61
CA MET A 239 -6.16 -1.81 -6.99
C MET A 239 -6.62 -3.21 -6.59
N THR A 240 -5.91 -4.24 -7.06
CA THR A 240 -6.24 -5.63 -6.75
C THR A 240 -5.45 -6.16 -5.58
N ASP A 241 -6.09 -6.99 -4.76
CA ASP A 241 -5.42 -7.83 -3.77
C ASP A 241 -5.28 -9.26 -4.29
N ASN A 242 -4.05 -9.75 -4.30
CA ASN A 242 -3.70 -11.10 -4.72
C ASN A 242 -3.04 -11.90 -3.59
N ARG A 243 -2.97 -11.39 -2.36
CA ARG A 243 -2.33 -12.06 -1.22
C ARG A 243 -3.31 -12.34 -0.12
N VAL A 244 -3.96 -11.32 0.43
CA VAL A 244 -4.83 -11.45 1.61
C VAL A 244 -6.09 -12.23 1.26
N GLU A 245 -6.69 -11.97 0.10
CA GLU A 245 -7.86 -12.70 -0.39
C GLU A 245 -7.60 -14.20 -0.43
N ARG A 246 -6.50 -14.64 -1.06
CA ARG A 246 -6.19 -16.07 -1.22
C ARG A 246 -5.57 -16.73 0.03
N SER A 247 -5.29 -15.97 1.09
CA SER A 247 -4.77 -16.43 2.38
C SER A 247 -5.81 -16.27 3.50
N LEU A 248 -5.84 -15.11 4.15
CA LEU A 248 -6.62 -14.82 5.35
C LEU A 248 -8.12 -14.88 5.09
N HIS A 249 -8.60 -14.29 3.98
CA HIS A 249 -10.03 -14.29 3.66
C HIS A 249 -10.51 -15.63 3.08
N ARG A 250 -9.61 -16.39 2.45
CA ARG A 250 -9.92 -17.74 1.97
C ARG A 250 -10.33 -18.66 3.10
N ALA A 251 -9.71 -18.54 4.27
CA ALA A 251 -10.07 -19.31 5.46
C ALA A 251 -11.54 -19.08 5.91
N GLN A 252 -12.16 -17.97 5.52
CA GLN A 252 -13.53 -17.61 5.86
C GLN A 252 -14.57 -18.13 4.84
N GLY A 253 -14.14 -18.62 3.66
CA GLY A 253 -15.02 -19.01 2.55
C GLY A 253 -15.28 -20.51 2.42
N THR A 254 -16.25 -20.88 1.56
CA THR A 254 -16.51 -22.29 1.21
C THR A 254 -15.67 -22.71 0.01
N LYS A 255 -15.11 -23.94 -0.02
CA LYS A 255 -14.23 -24.39 -1.12
C LYS A 255 -14.83 -24.19 -2.52
N SER A 256 -16.15 -24.35 -2.69
CA SER A 256 -16.85 -24.20 -3.97
C SER A 256 -16.91 -22.76 -4.49
N SER A 257 -16.91 -21.75 -3.62
CA SER A 257 -16.95 -20.34 -4.06
C SER A 257 -15.62 -19.85 -4.64
N TRP A 258 -14.55 -20.63 -4.49
CA TRP A 258 -13.19 -20.30 -4.94
C TRP A 258 -12.79 -21.00 -6.25
N GLU A 259 -13.63 -21.90 -6.77
CA GLU A 259 -13.34 -22.60 -8.03
C GLU A 259 -13.21 -21.61 -9.20
N ASN A 260 -12.09 -21.66 -9.92
CA ASN A 260 -11.70 -20.69 -10.96
C ASN A 260 -11.57 -19.22 -10.51
N ARG A 261 -11.57 -18.96 -9.20
CA ARG A 261 -11.45 -17.62 -8.60
C ARG A 261 -10.32 -17.55 -7.57
N THR A 262 -9.39 -18.50 -7.61
CA THR A 262 -8.39 -18.73 -6.55
C THR A 262 -7.44 -17.56 -6.30
N PHE A 263 -7.22 -16.71 -7.30
CA PHE A 263 -6.23 -15.63 -7.20
C PHE A 263 -6.78 -14.37 -6.51
N MET A 264 -7.95 -13.89 -6.94
CA MET A 264 -8.57 -12.65 -6.44
C MET A 264 -9.75 -12.90 -5.47
N GLY A 265 -10.26 -14.13 -5.41
CA GLY A 265 -11.45 -14.45 -4.62
C GLY A 265 -12.77 -13.98 -5.24
N PRO A 266 -13.90 -14.55 -4.81
CA PRO A 266 -15.21 -14.26 -5.41
C PRO A 266 -15.64 -12.81 -5.25
N ALA A 267 -15.47 -12.23 -4.05
CA ALA A 267 -15.92 -10.88 -3.74
C ALA A 267 -15.19 -9.82 -4.58
N GLN A 268 -13.89 -10.02 -4.81
CA GLN A 268 -13.11 -9.10 -5.64
C GLN A 268 -13.48 -9.19 -7.12
N TRP A 269 -13.73 -10.39 -7.64
CA TRP A 269 -14.23 -10.54 -9.02
C TRP A 269 -15.56 -9.84 -9.24
N ASP A 270 -16.46 -9.96 -8.27
CA ASP A 270 -17.75 -9.27 -8.31
C ASP A 270 -17.54 -7.74 -8.24
N ARG A 271 -16.62 -7.27 -7.38
CA ARG A 271 -16.26 -5.86 -7.27
C ARG A 271 -15.61 -5.29 -8.54
N VAL A 272 -14.75 -6.04 -9.22
CA VAL A 272 -14.17 -5.66 -10.52
C VAL A 272 -15.29 -5.46 -11.53
N THR A 273 -16.23 -6.40 -11.61
CA THR A 273 -17.36 -6.30 -12.54
C THR A 273 -18.18 -5.04 -12.25
N GLU A 274 -18.55 -4.83 -10.99
CA GLU A 274 -19.28 -3.64 -10.55
C GLU A 274 -18.53 -2.34 -10.87
N ALA A 275 -17.21 -2.29 -10.64
CA ALA A 275 -16.40 -1.11 -10.89
C ALA A 275 -16.41 -0.71 -12.37
N PHE A 276 -16.27 -1.68 -13.28
CA PHE A 276 -16.23 -1.41 -14.71
C PHE A 276 -17.61 -1.15 -15.32
N GLU A 277 -18.68 -1.69 -14.73
CA GLU A 277 -20.05 -1.45 -15.18
C GLU A 277 -20.62 -0.12 -14.68
N ASN A 278 -20.28 0.28 -13.45
CA ASN A 278 -20.93 1.40 -12.77
C ASN A 278 -19.95 2.51 -12.41
N ASP A 279 -18.88 2.18 -11.67
CA ASP A 279 -18.00 3.22 -11.15
C ASP A 279 -17.26 3.93 -12.28
N PHE A 280 -16.74 3.19 -13.26
CA PHE A 280 -15.88 3.73 -14.31
C PHE A 280 -16.61 3.98 -15.63
N ASP A 281 -17.94 3.96 -15.63
CA ASP A 281 -18.79 4.16 -16.81
C ASP A 281 -18.49 5.47 -17.57
N SER A 282 -18.08 6.51 -16.83
CA SER A 282 -17.74 7.84 -17.32
C SER A 282 -16.25 8.06 -17.54
N CYS A 283 -15.40 7.08 -17.22
CA CYS A 283 -13.95 7.23 -17.28
C CYS A 283 -13.45 6.89 -18.68
N ASP A 284 -12.51 7.70 -19.19
CA ASP A 284 -11.85 7.42 -20.47
C ASP A 284 -10.69 6.44 -20.28
N VAL A 285 -10.08 6.44 -19.09
CA VAL A 285 -8.95 5.59 -18.74
C VAL A 285 -9.20 4.98 -17.38
N VAL A 286 -8.96 3.68 -17.26
CA VAL A 286 -8.91 2.97 -15.98
C VAL A 286 -7.51 2.43 -15.77
N LEU A 287 -6.90 2.84 -14.66
CA LEU A 287 -5.64 2.28 -14.18
C LEU A 287 -5.95 1.02 -13.38
N PHE A 288 -5.32 -0.09 -13.76
CA PHE A 288 -5.48 -1.37 -13.07
C PHE A 288 -4.16 -1.73 -12.40
N GLY A 289 -4.07 -1.47 -11.10
CA GLY A 289 -2.90 -1.72 -10.27
C GLY A 289 -2.95 -3.11 -9.63
N THR A 290 -1.83 -3.82 -9.70
CA THR A 290 -1.70 -5.18 -9.20
C THR A 290 -0.31 -5.39 -8.62
N PRO A 291 -0.18 -6.06 -7.45
CA PRO A 291 1.14 -6.35 -6.88
C PRO A 291 1.94 -7.35 -7.72
N THR A 292 1.27 -8.39 -8.24
CA THR A 292 1.90 -9.34 -9.16
C THR A 292 1.75 -8.93 -10.62
N PRO A 293 2.77 -9.11 -11.46
CA PRO A 293 2.69 -8.84 -12.89
C PRO A 293 1.54 -9.59 -13.59
N LEU A 294 0.67 -8.86 -14.28
CA LEU A 294 -0.39 -9.42 -15.12
C LEU A 294 -0.03 -9.33 -16.59
N VAL A 295 -0.34 -10.39 -17.33
CA VAL A 295 -0.23 -10.42 -18.80
C VAL A 295 -1.61 -10.65 -19.39
N PHE A 296 -2.15 -9.62 -20.05
CA PHE A 296 -3.40 -9.74 -20.80
C PHE A 296 -3.11 -10.37 -22.16
N LEU A 297 -3.56 -11.60 -22.34
CA LEU A 297 -3.53 -12.28 -23.64
C LEU A 297 -4.76 -11.89 -24.45
N SER A 298 -4.67 -10.76 -25.15
CA SER A 298 -5.68 -10.38 -26.14
C SER A 298 -5.50 -11.20 -27.43
N GLN A 299 -6.56 -11.79 -27.96
CA GLN A 299 -6.57 -12.35 -29.32
C GLN A 299 -6.62 -11.27 -30.42
N THR A 300 -6.73 -9.99 -30.02
CA THR A 300 -6.84 -8.83 -30.90
C THR A 300 -5.60 -7.94 -30.75
N TYR A 301 -4.80 -7.81 -31.80
CA TYR A 301 -3.60 -6.98 -31.80
C TYR A 301 -3.97 -5.49 -31.73
N VAL A 302 -3.56 -4.80 -30.66
CA VAL A 302 -3.61 -3.34 -30.60
C VAL A 302 -2.18 -2.82 -30.66
N TYR A 303 -1.83 -2.11 -31.74
CA TYR A 303 -0.55 -1.42 -31.88
C TYR A 303 -0.53 -0.19 -30.97
N LEU A 304 0.03 -0.32 -29.77
CA LEU A 304 0.37 0.82 -28.91
C LEU A 304 1.67 1.46 -29.41
N LYS A 305 1.57 2.66 -29.96
CA LYS A 305 2.73 3.44 -30.41
C LYS A 305 3.30 4.22 -29.21
N CYS A 306 4.09 3.55 -28.36
CA CYS A 306 4.86 4.22 -27.31
C CYS A 306 6.08 4.93 -27.93
N THR A 307 6.09 6.26 -27.94
CA THR A 307 7.28 7.05 -28.27
C THR A 307 8.16 7.18 -27.02
N GLY A 308 9.05 6.20 -26.84
CA GLY A 308 10.07 6.17 -25.79
C GLY A 308 10.81 4.84 -25.87
N ALA A 309 12.13 4.86 -25.96
CA ALA A 309 12.94 3.72 -26.39
C ALA A 309 12.72 2.45 -25.54
N PHE A 310 12.18 1.40 -26.16
CA PHE A 310 12.29 0.04 -25.65
C PHE A 310 13.62 -0.56 -26.10
N VAL A 311 14.49 -0.84 -25.14
CA VAL A 311 15.58 -1.82 -25.32
C VAL A 311 15.04 -3.15 -24.83
N PHE A 312 14.63 -4.01 -25.77
CA PHE A 312 14.47 -5.44 -25.47
C PHE A 312 15.86 -6.04 -25.33
N LEU A 313 16.27 -6.31 -24.09
CA LEU A 313 17.37 -7.21 -23.79
C LEU A 313 16.80 -8.27 -22.85
N GLY A 314 16.61 -9.48 -23.40
CA GLY A 314 16.12 -10.62 -22.66
C GLY A 314 17.09 -10.99 -21.55
N PHE A 315 16.73 -10.62 -20.33
CA PHE A 315 17.09 -11.29 -19.08
C PHE A 315 15.92 -11.09 -18.12
N MET A 316 15.44 -12.18 -17.52
CA MET A 316 14.45 -12.21 -16.44
C MET A 316 14.87 -11.27 -15.32
N TYR A 317 14.24 -10.10 -15.25
CA TYR A 317 13.98 -9.34 -14.04
C TYR A 317 12.68 -8.59 -14.33
N VAL A 318 11.58 -9.08 -13.77
CA VAL A 318 10.25 -8.51 -14.01
C VAL A 318 10.12 -7.26 -13.14
N PHE A 319 10.13 -6.09 -13.77
CA PHE A 319 9.63 -4.86 -13.17
C PHE A 319 8.12 -4.77 -13.40
N ALA A 320 7.39 -4.26 -12.40
CA ALA A 320 5.94 -4.07 -12.40
C ALA A 320 5.40 -3.63 -13.77
N ALA A 321 4.50 -4.42 -14.33
CA ALA A 321 3.89 -4.17 -15.63
C ALA A 321 2.58 -3.40 -15.45
N PHE A 322 2.52 -2.16 -15.93
CA PHE A 322 1.26 -1.48 -16.16
C PHE A 322 0.65 -1.91 -17.49
N CYS A 323 -0.66 -2.09 -17.51
CA CYS A 323 -1.44 -2.19 -18.74
C CYS A 323 -2.39 -0.98 -18.82
N PHE A 324 -2.32 -0.23 -19.91
CA PHE A 324 -3.35 0.75 -20.25
C PHE A 324 -4.44 0.01 -21.03
N VAL A 325 -5.65 -0.07 -20.48
CA VAL A 325 -6.82 -0.47 -21.25
C VAL A 325 -7.45 0.82 -21.77
N LEU A 326 -7.28 1.07 -23.08
CA LEU A 326 -8.02 2.10 -23.81
C LEU A 326 -9.28 1.45 -24.36
N PHE A 327 -10.45 1.94 -23.98
CA PHE A 327 -11.72 1.53 -24.59
C PHE A 327 -12.05 2.39 -25.81
#